data_AF-A0A3D2RTJ1-F1
#
_entry.id   AF-A0A3D2RTJ1-F1
#
_cell.length_a   1.000
_cell.length_b   1.000
_cell.length_c   1.000
_cell.angle_alpha   90.00
_cell.angle_beta   90.00
_cell.angle_gamma   90.00
#
_symmetry.space_group_name_H-M   'P 1'
#
loop_
_entity.id
_entity.type
_entity.pdbx_description
1 polymer ?
#
loop_
_entity_poly.entity_id
_entity_poly.type
_entity_poly.pdbx_seq_one_letter_code
_entity_poly.pdbx_strand_id
1 'polypeptide(L)'
;NLKKLDVSFPLGIFTVVTGVSGSGKSSLVVDVLQKRLEKELNGKQTKPGAHKNISGIDQLESVIVINQEAIGRTPRSNPATYSKVLEPIRNLFASMPEAKQRGFSKRRFSFNAKEGRCLNCDGQGFHLIEMHFLSDVWVKCDQCKGKRYNRETLVIKYKGHTIADVLEME
;
A
#
# COMPACT_ATOMS: atom_id res chain seq x y z
N ASN A 1 15.55 -22.16 17.49
CA ASN A 1 16.44 -22.03 18.67
C ASN A 1 15.68 -21.72 19.97
N LEU A 2 14.35 -21.55 19.95
CA LEU A 2 13.56 -21.42 21.18
C LEU A 2 13.66 -22.72 22.01
N LYS A 3 14.00 -22.59 23.30
CA LYS A 3 14.24 -23.73 24.20
C LYS A 3 13.09 -23.90 25.19
N LYS A 4 11.99 -24.55 24.77
CA LYS A 4 10.81 -24.86 25.62
C LYS A 4 10.40 -23.69 26.53
N LEU A 5 10.07 -22.58 25.89
CA LEU A 5 9.78 -21.29 26.53
C LEU A 5 8.28 -21.17 26.82
N ASP A 6 7.93 -20.69 28.02
CA ASP A 6 6.57 -20.26 28.37
C ASP A 6 6.58 -18.73 28.58
N VAL A 7 5.72 -18.00 27.85
CA VAL A 7 5.65 -16.53 27.86
C VAL A 7 4.20 -16.07 27.89
N SER A 8 3.96 -14.97 28.59
CA SER A 8 2.67 -14.27 28.61
C SER A 8 2.80 -12.91 27.92
N PHE A 9 1.83 -12.58 27.08
CA PHE A 9 1.71 -11.27 26.44
C PHE A 9 0.51 -10.53 27.05
N PRO A 10 0.71 -9.48 27.85
CA PRO A 10 -0.38 -8.71 28.42
C PRO A 10 -1.14 -7.95 27.32
N LEU A 11 -2.47 -7.98 27.39
CA LEU A 11 -3.35 -7.24 26.49
C LEU A 11 -3.59 -5.81 26.99
N GLY A 12 -3.96 -4.91 26.08
CA GLY A 12 -4.29 -3.53 26.41
C GLY A 12 -3.09 -2.63 26.76
N ILE A 13 -1.86 -3.12 26.59
CA ILE A 13 -0.64 -2.36 26.84
C ILE A 13 0.36 -2.46 25.67
N PHE A 14 1.30 -1.52 25.62
CA PHE A 14 2.37 -1.52 24.64
C PHE A 14 3.47 -2.52 25.04
N THR A 15 3.50 -3.67 24.36
CA THR A 15 4.47 -4.74 24.64
C THR A 15 5.62 -4.72 23.64
N VAL A 16 6.86 -4.76 24.13
CA VAL A 16 8.08 -4.78 23.31
C VAL A 16 8.84 -6.08 23.53
N VAL A 17 9.15 -6.79 22.44
CA VAL A 17 10.02 -7.99 22.47
C VAL A 17 11.41 -7.61 22.01
N THR A 18 12.38 -7.68 22.91
CA THR A 18 13.78 -7.26 22.69
C THR A 18 14.79 -8.41 22.86
N GLY A 19 16.06 -8.16 22.53
CA GLY A 19 17.16 -9.11 22.60
C GLY A 19 18.10 -9.02 21.38
N VAL A 20 19.28 -9.64 21.48
CA VAL A 20 20.31 -9.63 20.42
C VAL A 20 19.86 -10.30 19.12
N SER A 21 20.50 -9.99 17.99
CA SER A 21 20.23 -10.68 16.72
C SER A 21 20.43 -12.19 16.87
N GLY A 22 19.57 -12.98 16.24
CA GLY A 22 19.60 -14.44 16.37
C GLY A 22 19.04 -15.01 17.69
N SER A 23 18.58 -14.19 18.65
CA SER A 23 18.01 -14.68 19.92
C SER A 23 16.68 -15.43 19.78
N GLY A 24 16.04 -15.38 18.60
CA GLY A 24 14.77 -16.07 18.33
C GLY A 24 13.51 -15.18 18.42
N LYS A 25 13.65 -13.85 18.52
CA LYS A 25 12.50 -12.91 18.56
C LYS A 25 11.52 -13.11 17.42
N SER A 26 12.01 -13.10 16.17
CA SER A 26 11.15 -13.29 14.99
C SER A 26 10.53 -14.69 14.98
N SER A 27 11.27 -15.71 15.42
CA SER A 27 10.71 -17.06 15.54
C SER A 27 9.58 -17.13 16.57
N LEU A 28 9.66 -16.40 17.68
CA LEU A 28 8.60 -16.34 18.68
C LEU A 28 7.40 -15.52 18.19
N VAL A 29 7.64 -14.27 17.75
CA VAL A 29 6.58 -13.31 17.45
C VAL A 29 5.96 -13.56 16.08
N VAL A 30 6.78 -13.75 15.04
CA VAL A 30 6.30 -13.86 13.66
C VAL A 30 5.96 -15.32 13.32
N ASP A 31 6.87 -16.26 13.58
CA ASP A 31 6.66 -17.65 13.13
C ASP A 31 5.68 -18.44 14.00
N VAL A 32 5.59 -18.14 15.29
CA VAL A 32 4.69 -18.84 16.22
C VAL A 32 3.45 -18.01 16.52
N LEU A 33 3.60 -16.89 17.24
CA LEU A 33 2.47 -16.13 17.76
C LEU A 33 1.60 -15.55 16.64
N GLN A 34 2.18 -14.74 15.76
CA GLN A 34 1.47 -14.11 14.65
C GLN A 34 0.78 -15.16 13.77
N LYS A 35 1.52 -16.15 13.25
CA LYS A 35 0.94 -17.17 12.36
C LYS A 35 -0.20 -17.92 13.04
N ARG A 36 -0.09 -18.23 14.34
CA ARG A 36 -1.18 -18.89 15.08
C ARG A 36 -2.41 -17.98 15.18
N LEU A 37 -2.24 -16.72 15.57
CA LEU A 37 -3.34 -15.76 15.68
C LEU A 37 -4.00 -15.49 14.33
N GLU A 38 -3.23 -15.35 13.25
CA GLU A 38 -3.76 -15.15 11.90
C GLU A 38 -4.57 -16.36 11.40
N LYS A 39 -4.19 -17.56 11.81
CA LYS A 39 -4.94 -18.78 11.47
C LYS A 39 -6.27 -18.87 12.23
N GLU A 40 -6.25 -18.60 13.54
CA GLU A 40 -7.43 -18.73 14.41
C GLU A 40 -8.42 -17.58 14.23
N LEU A 41 -7.95 -16.34 14.19
CA LEU A 41 -8.80 -15.15 14.19
C LEU A 41 -9.16 -14.67 12.78
N ASN A 42 -8.21 -14.76 11.84
CA ASN A 42 -8.38 -14.21 10.49
C ASN A 42 -8.62 -15.30 9.42
N GLY A 43 -8.65 -16.58 9.81
CA GLY A 43 -8.84 -17.71 8.89
C GLY A 43 -7.73 -17.88 7.85
N LYS A 44 -6.54 -17.29 8.04
CA LYS A 44 -5.45 -17.40 7.08
C LYS A 44 -4.87 -18.82 7.08
N GLN A 45 -4.58 -19.34 5.88
CA GLN A 45 -3.88 -20.61 5.71
C GLN A 45 -2.38 -20.45 5.97
N THR A 46 -2.01 -20.38 7.25
CA THR A 46 -0.62 -20.34 7.69
C THR A 46 -0.26 -21.65 8.41
N LYS A 47 1.05 -21.96 8.43
CA LYS A 47 1.60 -23.05 9.25
C LYS A 47 2.41 -22.43 10.40
N PRO A 48 1.84 -22.32 11.61
CA PRO A 48 2.58 -21.83 12.76
C PRO A 48 3.78 -22.72 13.08
N GLY A 49 4.85 -22.13 13.61
CA GLY A 49 5.98 -22.85 14.16
C GLY A 49 5.55 -23.76 15.32
N ALA A 50 6.41 -24.72 15.68
CA ALA A 50 6.11 -25.69 16.73
C ALA A 50 5.85 -24.99 18.08
N HIS A 51 4.68 -25.25 18.67
CA HIS A 51 4.26 -24.79 19.99
C HIS A 51 3.30 -25.82 20.59
N LYS A 52 3.14 -25.81 21.92
CA LYS A 52 2.18 -26.69 22.61
C LYS A 52 0.76 -26.13 22.55
N ASN A 53 0.56 -24.94 23.11
CA ASN A 53 -0.73 -24.28 23.17
C ASN A 53 -0.55 -22.75 23.28
N ILE A 54 -1.57 -21.99 22.89
CA ILE A 54 -1.70 -20.55 23.14
C ILE A 54 -3.11 -20.33 23.70
N SER A 55 -3.20 -19.85 24.95
CA SER A 55 -4.46 -19.52 25.63
C SER A 55 -4.77 -18.02 25.54
N GLY A 56 -6.02 -17.64 25.76
CA GLY A 56 -6.47 -16.24 25.75
C GLY A 56 -6.73 -15.64 24.36
N ILE A 57 -6.76 -16.47 23.32
CA ILE A 57 -7.10 -16.04 21.94
C ILE A 57 -8.55 -15.54 21.87
N ASP A 58 -9.43 -16.11 22.67
CA ASP A 58 -10.84 -15.73 22.84
C ASP A 58 -11.05 -14.29 23.32
N GLN A 59 -10.02 -13.65 23.89
CA GLN A 59 -10.05 -12.24 24.31
C GLN A 59 -9.77 -11.27 23.15
N LEU A 60 -9.49 -11.79 21.94
CA LEU A 60 -9.13 -11.01 20.76
C LEU A 60 -10.14 -11.25 19.64
N GLU A 61 -10.57 -10.18 18.98
CA GLU A 61 -11.46 -10.28 17.82
C GLU A 61 -10.68 -10.53 16.51
N SER A 62 -9.54 -9.85 16.34
CA SER A 62 -8.72 -9.97 15.15
C SER A 62 -7.26 -9.64 15.45
N VAL A 63 -6.36 -10.03 14.53
CA VAL A 63 -4.95 -9.64 14.57
C VAL A 63 -4.57 -8.85 13.32
N ILE A 64 -3.94 -7.70 13.50
CA ILE A 64 -3.42 -6.87 12.41
C ILE A 64 -1.90 -6.88 12.47
N VAL A 65 -1.29 -7.24 11.34
CA VAL A 65 0.18 -7.29 11.21
C VAL A 65 0.62 -6.17 10.30
N ILE A 66 1.47 -5.30 10.82
CA ILE A 66 2.15 -4.26 10.04
C ILE A 66 3.60 -4.73 9.88
N ASN A 67 4.00 -4.99 8.64
CA ASN A 67 5.32 -5.52 8.30
C ASN A 67 6.11 -4.54 7.42
N GLN A 68 7.31 -4.96 7.01
CA GLN A 68 8.21 -4.17 6.15
C GLN A 68 8.10 -4.57 4.67
N GLU A 69 7.07 -5.32 4.29
CA GLU A 69 6.89 -5.66 2.88
C GLU A 69 6.56 -4.40 2.08
N ALA A 70 7.13 -4.28 0.88
CA ALA A 70 6.85 -3.15 0.02
C ALA A 70 5.35 -3.08 -0.30
N ILE A 71 4.76 -1.89 -0.11
CA ILE A 71 3.34 -1.59 -0.36
C ILE A 71 2.88 -2.02 -1.78
N GLY A 72 3.79 -1.94 -2.74
CA GLY A 72 3.63 -2.55 -4.06
C GLY A 72 4.93 -2.54 -4.83
N ARG A 73 5.01 -3.39 -5.85
CA ARG A 73 6.19 -3.54 -6.72
C ARG A 73 6.10 -2.73 -8.01
N THR A 74 5.09 -1.87 -8.14
CA THR A 74 4.83 -1.10 -9.36
C THR A 74 4.74 0.40 -9.05
N PRO A 75 5.08 1.29 -10.01
CA PRO A 75 4.94 2.75 -9.83
C PRO A 75 3.49 3.23 -9.59
N ARG A 76 2.51 2.34 -9.79
CA ARG A 76 1.09 2.61 -9.53
C ARG A 76 0.76 2.61 -8.04
N SER A 77 1.57 1.94 -7.22
CA SER A 77 1.41 1.93 -5.77
C SER A 77 2.11 3.14 -5.18
N ASN A 78 1.31 4.02 -4.57
CA ASN A 78 1.79 5.16 -3.80
C ASN A 78 0.99 5.29 -2.49
N PRO A 79 1.43 6.12 -1.53
CA PRO A 79 0.72 6.31 -0.26
C PRO A 79 -0.75 6.66 -0.44
N ALA A 80 -1.09 7.45 -1.47
CA ALA A 80 -2.46 7.88 -1.73
C ALA A 80 -3.39 6.74 -2.17
N THR A 81 -2.87 5.79 -2.95
CA THR A 81 -3.60 4.58 -3.35
C THR A 81 -3.70 3.57 -2.21
N TYR A 82 -2.67 3.42 -1.39
CA TYR A 82 -2.63 2.42 -0.32
C TYR A 82 -3.57 2.80 0.84
N SER A 83 -3.52 4.06 1.27
CA SER A 83 -4.42 4.62 2.29
C SER A 83 -5.85 4.85 1.79
N LYS A 84 -6.10 4.63 0.49
CA LYS A 84 -7.37 4.92 -0.21
C LYS A 84 -7.77 6.40 -0.24
N VAL A 85 -6.94 7.33 0.21
CA VAL A 85 -7.23 8.78 0.16
C VAL A 85 -7.37 9.31 -1.28
N LEU A 86 -6.80 8.63 -2.28
CA LEU A 86 -7.01 9.02 -3.67
C LEU A 86 -8.48 8.90 -4.11
N GLU A 87 -9.31 8.06 -3.48
CA GLU A 87 -10.73 7.98 -3.82
C GLU A 87 -11.51 9.28 -3.50
N PRO A 88 -11.51 9.81 -2.26
CA PRO A 88 -12.16 11.08 -1.98
C PRO A 88 -11.56 12.24 -2.79
N ILE A 89 -10.25 12.23 -3.07
CA ILE A 89 -9.63 13.23 -3.96
C ILE A 89 -10.24 13.16 -5.36
N ARG A 90 -10.37 11.97 -5.96
CA ARG A 90 -11.00 11.81 -7.28
C ARG A 90 -12.46 12.25 -7.30
N ASN A 91 -13.19 11.99 -6.22
CA ASN A 91 -14.57 12.46 -6.07
C ASN A 91 -14.63 14.00 -6.05
N LEU A 92 -13.72 14.64 -5.31
CA LEU A 92 -13.60 16.09 -5.27
C LEU A 92 -13.36 16.67 -6.67
N PHE A 93 -12.38 16.16 -7.42
CA PHE A 93 -12.10 16.64 -8.77
C PHE A 93 -13.27 16.42 -9.75
N ALA A 94 -13.98 15.29 -9.64
CA ALA A 94 -15.18 15.04 -10.43
C ALA A 94 -16.36 15.97 -10.05
N SER A 95 -16.35 16.54 -8.84
CA SER A 95 -17.40 17.46 -8.40
C SER A 95 -17.22 18.89 -8.91
N MET A 96 -16.06 19.23 -9.51
CA MET A 96 -15.77 20.58 -10.00
C MET A 96 -16.73 20.99 -11.14
N PRO A 97 -17.16 22.26 -11.23
CA PRO A 97 -18.08 22.73 -12.26
C PRO A 97 -17.62 22.39 -13.68
N GLU A 98 -16.35 22.63 -13.99
CA GLU A 98 -15.73 22.34 -15.29
C GLU A 98 -15.71 20.83 -15.60
N ALA A 99 -15.50 19.99 -14.58
CA ALA A 99 -15.53 18.53 -14.72
C ALA A 99 -16.96 18.06 -15.01
N LYS A 100 -17.95 18.59 -14.30
CA LYS A 100 -19.37 18.29 -14.53
C LYS A 100 -19.83 18.70 -15.92
N GLN A 101 -19.46 19.90 -16.38
CA GLN A 101 -19.79 20.38 -17.72
C GLN A 101 -19.23 19.47 -18.83
N ARG A 102 -18.06 18.90 -18.61
CA ARG A 102 -17.40 17.96 -19.53
C ARG A 102 -17.84 16.49 -19.35
N GLY A 103 -18.75 16.21 -18.42
CA GLY A 103 -19.19 14.84 -18.10
C GLY A 103 -18.11 13.96 -17.47
N PHE A 104 -17.09 14.55 -16.84
CA PHE A 104 -16.01 13.80 -16.21
C PHE A 104 -16.44 13.19 -14.89
N SER A 105 -16.34 11.86 -14.78
CA SER A 105 -16.56 11.13 -13.54
C SER A 105 -15.26 10.91 -12.76
N LYS A 106 -15.36 10.41 -11.51
CA LYS A 106 -14.21 10.02 -10.67
C LYS A 106 -13.26 9.02 -11.35
N ARG A 107 -13.73 8.32 -12.39
CA ARG A 107 -12.93 7.37 -13.18
C ARG A 107 -11.91 8.08 -14.06
N ARG A 108 -12.25 9.25 -14.64
CA ARG A 108 -11.31 10.10 -15.41
C ARG A 108 -10.08 10.47 -14.59
N PHE A 109 -10.28 10.76 -13.31
CA PHE A 109 -9.23 11.17 -12.38
C PHE A 109 -8.41 10.00 -11.80
N SER A 110 -8.59 8.78 -12.29
CA SER A 110 -7.75 7.64 -11.93
C SER A 110 -6.66 7.42 -12.97
N PHE A 111 -5.39 7.48 -12.57
CA PHE A 111 -4.28 7.12 -13.47
C PHE A 111 -4.27 5.63 -13.84
N ASN A 112 -5.07 4.79 -13.15
CA ASN A 112 -5.25 3.38 -13.53
C ASN A 112 -6.29 3.21 -14.65
N ALA A 113 -7.16 4.21 -14.88
CA ALA A 113 -8.26 4.13 -15.82
C ALA A 113 -7.89 4.77 -17.17
N LYS A 114 -8.33 4.15 -18.29
CA LYS A 114 -7.94 4.58 -19.65
C LYS A 114 -8.43 5.99 -19.99
N GLU A 115 -9.53 6.42 -19.38
CA GLU A 115 -10.27 7.63 -19.73
C GLU A 115 -9.47 8.92 -19.51
N GLY A 116 -8.66 8.99 -18.45
CA GLY A 116 -7.87 10.19 -18.14
C GLY A 116 -6.38 9.99 -17.97
N ARG A 117 -5.89 8.73 -17.93
CA ARG A 117 -4.45 8.46 -17.84
C ARG A 117 -3.71 8.87 -19.12
N CYS A 118 -2.41 9.08 -18.99
CA CYS A 118 -1.53 9.17 -20.15
C CYS A 118 -1.46 7.80 -20.85
N LEU A 119 -1.84 7.75 -22.13
CA LEU A 119 -1.82 6.51 -22.91
C LEU A 119 -0.40 6.01 -23.16
N ASN A 120 0.57 6.92 -23.33
CA ASN A 120 1.95 6.55 -23.64
C ASN A 120 2.60 5.68 -22.55
N CYS A 121 2.45 6.05 -21.28
CA CYS A 121 3.01 5.31 -20.14
C CYS A 121 1.96 4.51 -19.35
N ASP A 122 0.76 4.33 -19.89
CA ASP A 122 -0.36 3.66 -19.20
C ASP A 122 -0.60 4.16 -17.76
N GLY A 123 -0.47 5.47 -17.57
CA GLY A 123 -0.65 6.14 -16.28
C GLY A 123 0.46 5.91 -15.24
N GLN A 124 1.57 5.26 -15.60
CA GLN A 124 2.70 5.05 -14.69
C GLN A 124 3.49 6.34 -14.44
N GLY A 125 3.52 7.25 -15.43
CA GLY A 125 4.37 8.45 -15.42
C GLY A 125 5.82 8.18 -15.81
N PHE A 126 6.24 6.91 -15.82
CA PHE A 126 7.58 6.44 -16.14
C PHE A 126 7.49 5.19 -17.03
N HIS A 127 8.59 4.90 -17.72
CA HIS A 127 8.81 3.70 -18.52
C HIS A 127 9.93 2.89 -17.86
N LEU A 128 9.73 1.59 -17.72
CA LEU A 128 10.78 0.68 -17.29
C LEU A 128 11.64 0.32 -18.50
N ILE A 129 12.93 0.60 -18.41
CA ILE A 129 13.91 0.17 -19.40
C ILE A 129 14.66 -1.02 -18.81
N GLU A 130 14.42 -2.19 -19.38
CA GLU A 130 15.12 -3.42 -19.03
C GLU A 130 16.55 -3.37 -19.56
N MET A 131 17.51 -3.63 -18.67
CA MET A 131 18.93 -3.56 -18.98
C MET A 131 19.53 -4.96 -18.95
N HIS A 132 20.31 -5.34 -19.97
CA HIS A 132 20.84 -6.71 -20.07
C HIS A 132 21.81 -7.12 -18.95
N PHE A 133 22.53 -6.16 -18.36
CA PHE A 133 23.61 -6.43 -17.40
C PHE A 133 23.57 -5.55 -16.14
N LEU A 134 22.63 -4.60 -16.09
CA LEU A 134 22.48 -3.66 -14.98
C LEU A 134 21.07 -3.77 -14.42
N SER A 135 20.84 -3.16 -13.26
CA SER A 135 19.49 -3.02 -12.72
C SER A 135 18.63 -2.15 -13.65
N ASP A 136 17.38 -2.56 -13.84
CA ASP A 136 16.42 -1.82 -14.66
C ASP A 136 16.25 -0.39 -14.17
N VAL A 137 16.02 0.52 -15.13
CA VAL A 137 15.94 1.96 -14.85
C VAL A 137 14.56 2.49 -15.22
N TRP A 138 14.00 3.33 -14.35
CA TRP A 138 12.76 4.05 -14.61
C TRP A 138 13.04 5.40 -15.26
N VAL A 139 12.62 5.58 -16.51
CA VAL A 139 12.78 6.83 -17.26
C VAL A 139 11.45 7.58 -17.27
N LYS A 140 11.49 8.89 -16.99
CA LYS A 140 10.29 9.75 -16.98
C LYS A 140 9.64 9.76 -18.36
N CYS A 141 8.32 9.59 -18.40
CA CYS A 141 7.55 9.62 -19.65
C CYS A 141 7.67 10.99 -20.33
N ASP A 142 8.06 10.98 -21.60
CA ASP A 142 8.25 12.16 -22.45
C ASP A 142 6.95 12.92 -22.75
N GLN A 143 5.82 12.21 -22.82
CA GLN A 143 4.50 12.78 -23.15
C GLN A 143 3.85 13.51 -21.97
N CYS A 144 3.74 12.86 -20.81
CA CYS A 144 3.11 13.45 -19.62
C CYS A 144 4.11 14.09 -18.64
N LYS A 145 5.42 13.97 -18.89
CA LYS A 145 6.49 14.48 -18.02
C LYS A 145 6.37 14.03 -16.56
N GLY A 146 5.88 12.81 -16.33
CA GLY A 146 5.67 12.24 -15.00
C GLY A 146 4.26 12.46 -14.41
N LYS A 147 3.44 13.34 -14.99
CA LYS A 147 2.12 13.72 -14.44
C LYS A 147 1.07 12.62 -14.49
N ARG A 148 1.30 11.49 -15.17
CA ARG A 148 0.41 10.32 -15.26
C ARG A 148 -0.93 10.51 -15.98
N TYR A 149 -1.35 11.74 -16.26
CA TYR A 149 -2.64 12.06 -16.89
C TYR A 149 -2.47 12.67 -18.29
N ASN A 150 -3.53 12.61 -19.10
CA ASN A 150 -3.63 13.33 -20.36
C ASN A 150 -3.92 14.82 -20.14
N ARG A 151 -3.65 15.64 -21.17
CA ARG A 151 -3.79 17.11 -21.09
C ARG A 151 -5.21 17.55 -20.74
N GLU A 152 -6.21 16.89 -21.31
CA GLU A 152 -7.64 17.16 -21.07
C GLU A 152 -8.04 17.01 -19.59
N THR A 153 -7.48 16.01 -18.90
CA THR A 153 -7.74 15.77 -17.47
C THR A 153 -7.06 16.83 -16.60
N LEU A 154 -5.87 17.28 -17.00
CA LEU A 154 -5.09 18.30 -16.29
C LEU A 154 -5.61 19.73 -16.48
N VAL A 155 -6.69 19.93 -17.24
CA VAL A 155 -7.37 21.24 -17.29
C VAL A 155 -8.16 21.49 -16.01
N ILE A 156 -8.69 20.44 -15.39
CA ILE A 156 -9.55 20.57 -14.19
C ILE A 156 -8.69 20.89 -12.98
N LYS A 157 -9.04 21.99 -12.30
CA LYS A 157 -8.32 22.46 -11.12
C LYS A 157 -9.21 22.54 -9.90
N TYR A 158 -8.65 22.23 -8.74
CA TYR A 158 -9.20 22.54 -7.43
C TYR A 158 -8.25 23.50 -6.73
N LYS A 159 -8.75 24.69 -6.34
CA LYS A 159 -7.93 25.76 -5.73
C LYS A 159 -6.64 26.06 -6.50
N GLY A 160 -6.72 26.07 -7.84
CA GLY A 160 -5.57 26.34 -8.71
C GLY A 160 -4.68 25.13 -9.03
N HIS A 161 -4.86 23.99 -8.36
CA HIS A 161 -4.05 22.78 -8.53
C HIS A 161 -4.78 21.70 -9.33
N THR A 162 -4.07 21.05 -10.23
CA THR A 162 -4.55 19.84 -10.93
C THR A 162 -4.43 18.62 -10.02
N ILE A 163 -5.03 17.49 -10.41
CA ILE A 163 -4.87 16.25 -9.65
C ILE A 163 -3.42 15.75 -9.63
N ALA A 164 -2.64 16.04 -10.68
CA ALA A 164 -1.21 15.71 -10.69
C ALA A 164 -0.46 16.55 -9.65
N ASP A 165 -0.75 17.85 -9.56
CA ASP A 165 -0.10 18.73 -8.59
C ASP A 165 -0.45 18.31 -7.15
N VAL A 166 -1.70 17.89 -6.89
CA VAL A 166 -2.11 17.36 -5.58
C VAL A 166 -1.37 16.08 -5.21
N LEU A 167 -1.03 15.23 -6.19
CA LEU A 167 -0.24 14.02 -5.97
C LEU A 167 1.27 14.29 -5.80
N GLU A 168 1.73 15.50 -6.12
CA GLU A 168 3.10 15.97 -5.95
C GLU A 168 3.28 16.84 -4.69
N MET A 169 2.23 17.04 -3.89
CA MET A 169 2.31 17.77 -2.62
C MET A 169 3.12 16.97 -1.59
N GLU A 170 3.99 17.69 -0.86
CA GLU A 170 4.72 17.20 0.32
C GLU A 170 3.88 17.24 1.60
#